data_AF-A0A947J7X9-F1
#
_entry.id   AF-A0A947J7X9-F1
#
_cell.length_a   1.000
_cell.length_b   1.000
_cell.length_c   1.000
_cell.angle_alpha   90.00
_cell.angle_beta   90.00
_cell.angle_gamma   90.00
#
_symmetry.space_group_name_H-M   'P 1'
#
loop_
_entity.id
_entity.type
_entity.pdbx_description
1 polymer ?
#
loop_
_entity_poly.entity_id
_entity_poly.type
_entity_poly.pdbx_seq_one_letter_code
_entity_poly.pdbx_strand_id
1 'polypeptide(L)'
;MIWRADDPMGAGTGRRNPFASWWPLLLIAALAAVLIAERVLFPPQLDPFTEQREMMDTWVSITIYASDEDEAHAAIGAAFARMVEVVAIASIYDPAADAARLNATGRLDNPAPELVEILEAAV
;
A
#
# COMPACT_ATOMS: atom_id res chain seq x y z
N MET A 1 -90.68 0.09 -18.35
CA MET A 1 -90.68 -0.14 -16.89
C MET A 1 -89.69 -1.29 -16.69
N ILE A 2 -88.49 -1.20 -16.11
CA ILE A 2 -87.84 -0.28 -15.15
C ILE A 2 -86.30 -0.35 -15.39
N TRP A 3 -85.60 0.76 -15.15
CA TRP A 3 -84.15 0.95 -15.10
C TRP A 3 -83.58 0.47 -13.75
N ARG A 4 -82.41 -0.20 -13.71
CA ARG A 4 -81.43 -0.03 -12.61
C ARG A 4 -80.01 -0.43 -13.07
N ALA A 5 -79.09 0.51 -12.92
CA ALA A 5 -77.66 0.43 -13.14
C ALA A 5 -76.92 -0.23 -11.96
N ASP A 6 -75.58 -0.16 -12.00
CA ASP A 6 -74.58 -0.48 -10.98
C ASP A 6 -74.07 -1.94 -11.11
N ASP A 7 -72.78 -2.27 -11.32
CA ASP A 7 -71.50 -1.55 -11.18
C ASP A 7 -70.39 -2.37 -11.91
N PRO A 8 -69.10 -1.95 -11.98
CA PRO A 8 -68.34 -1.96 -13.23
C PRO A 8 -67.12 -2.91 -13.23
N MET A 9 -66.50 -2.98 -14.41
CA MET A 9 -65.14 -3.44 -14.72
C MET A 9 -64.25 -3.81 -13.51
N GLY A 10 -63.99 -5.11 -13.36
CA GLY A 10 -62.80 -5.61 -12.67
C GLY A 10 -61.54 -5.35 -13.51
N ALA A 11 -61.14 -4.09 -13.65
CA ALA A 11 -59.85 -3.71 -14.17
C ALA A 11 -58.79 -4.13 -13.14
N GLY A 12 -58.22 -5.32 -13.33
CA GLY A 12 -57.01 -5.76 -12.64
C GLY A 12 -55.81 -4.93 -13.11
N THR A 13 -55.76 -3.64 -12.73
CA THR A 13 -54.55 -2.84 -12.85
C THR A 13 -53.59 -3.32 -11.79
N GLY A 14 -52.81 -4.35 -12.15
CA GLY A 14 -51.59 -4.70 -11.44
C GLY A 14 -50.66 -3.50 -11.47
N ARG A 15 -50.83 -2.62 -10.47
CA ARG A 15 -50.02 -1.44 -10.26
C ARG A 15 -48.65 -1.97 -9.87
N ARG A 16 -47.80 -2.25 -10.86
CA ARG A 16 -46.36 -2.50 -10.63
C ARG A 16 -45.87 -1.29 -9.86
N ASN A 17 -45.55 -1.48 -8.58
CA ASN A 17 -45.06 -0.42 -7.72
C ASN A 17 -43.80 0.16 -8.37
N PRO A 18 -43.81 1.40 -8.88
CA PRO A 18 -42.61 2.00 -9.49
C PRO A 18 -41.52 2.20 -8.42
N PHE A 19 -41.92 2.21 -7.15
CA PHE A 19 -41.05 2.31 -5.96
C PHE A 19 -40.39 0.99 -5.56
N ALA A 20 -40.87 -0.17 -6.03
CA ALA A 20 -40.27 -1.47 -5.69
C ALA A 20 -38.91 -1.71 -6.40
N SER A 21 -38.56 -0.87 -7.38
CA SER A 21 -37.32 -0.99 -8.15
C SER A 21 -36.09 -0.40 -7.45
N TRP A 22 -36.26 0.44 -6.43
CA TRP A 22 -35.16 1.22 -5.82
C TRP A 22 -34.69 0.65 -4.48
N TRP A 23 -35.48 -0.26 -3.90
CA TRP A 23 -35.13 -1.02 -2.70
C TRP A 23 -33.74 -1.69 -2.75
N PRO A 24 -33.34 -2.39 -3.83
CA PRO A 24 -32.00 -2.98 -3.89
C PRO A 24 -30.89 -1.92 -3.91
N LEU A 25 -31.11 -0.75 -4.51
CA LEU A 25 -30.12 0.34 -4.51
C LEU A 25 -29.95 0.94 -3.11
N LEU A 26 -31.04 1.09 -2.35
CA LEU A 26 -30.96 1.55 -0.95
C LEU A 26 -30.23 0.54 -0.07
N LEU A 27 -30.44 -0.77 -0.28
CA LEU A 27 -29.70 -1.82 0.42
C LEU A 27 -28.21 -1.79 0.07
N ILE A 28 -27.85 -1.61 -1.21
CA ILE A 28 -26.45 -1.49 -1.63
C ILE A 28 -25.81 -0.23 -1.04
N ALA A 29 -26.52 0.91 -1.06
CA ALA A 29 -26.04 2.16 -0.48
C ALA A 29 -25.84 2.04 1.04
N ALA A 30 -26.76 1.38 1.74
CA ALA A 30 -26.63 1.10 3.17
C ALA A 30 -25.44 0.17 3.45
N LEU A 31 -25.26 -0.90 2.67
CA LEU A 31 -24.11 -1.81 2.80
C LEU A 31 -22.78 -1.08 2.55
N ALA A 32 -22.71 -0.24 1.52
CA ALA A 32 -21.55 0.59 1.23
C ALA A 32 -21.26 1.58 2.36
N ALA A 33 -22.29 2.23 2.91
CA ALA A 33 -22.15 3.14 4.05
C ALA A 33 -21.62 2.43 5.30
N VAL A 34 -22.05 1.19 5.57
CA VAL A 34 -21.54 0.37 6.68
C VAL A 34 -20.06 0.02 6.48
N LEU A 35 -19.68 -0.43 5.28
CA LEU A 35 -18.28 -0.75 4.95
C LEU A 35 -17.36 0.47 5.07
N ILE A 36 -17.82 1.64 4.65
CA ILE A 36 -17.08 2.91 4.80
C ILE A 36 -17.00 3.31 6.28
N ALA A 37 -18.12 3.23 7.01
CA ALA A 37 -18.18 3.60 8.42
C ALA A 37 -17.24 2.75 9.28
N GLU A 38 -17.11 1.45 8.97
CA GLU A 38 -16.18 0.55 9.66
C GLU A 38 -14.72 1.05 9.55
N ARG A 39 -14.30 1.50 8.36
CA ARG A 39 -12.94 2.03 8.12
C ARG A 39 -12.69 3.39 8.77
N VAL A 40 -13.74 4.19 8.93
CA VAL A 40 -13.63 5.54 9.52
C VAL A 40 -13.71 5.50 11.04
N LEU A 41 -14.59 4.68 11.61
CA LEU A 41 -14.72 4.55 13.07
C LEU A 41 -13.63 3.68 13.71
N PHE A 42 -13.10 2.70 12.97
CA PHE A 42 -12.04 1.82 13.45
C PHE A 42 -10.80 2.00 12.58
N PRO A 43 -9.97 3.04 12.84
CA PRO A 43 -8.72 3.21 12.12
C PRO A 43 -7.88 1.94 12.30
N PRO A 44 -7.18 1.49 11.25
CA PRO A 44 -6.41 0.27 11.34
C PRO A 44 -5.30 0.44 12.38
N GLN A 45 -5.13 -0.59 13.22
CA GLN A 45 -4.05 -0.60 14.20
C GLN A 45 -2.72 -0.77 13.48
N LEU A 46 -1.69 -0.08 13.98
CA LEU A 46 -0.34 -0.22 13.47
C LEU A 46 0.39 -1.27 14.30
N ASP A 47 0.68 -2.40 13.68
CA ASP A 47 1.44 -3.48 14.30
C ASP A 47 2.92 -3.35 13.93
N PRO A 48 3.84 -3.68 14.86
CA PRO A 48 5.27 -3.67 14.57
C PRO A 48 5.68 -4.94 13.83
N PHE A 49 6.28 -4.77 12.66
CA PHE A 49 6.93 -5.81 11.87
C PHE A 49 8.43 -5.60 11.94
N THR A 50 9.17 -6.61 12.38
CA THR A 50 10.63 -6.53 12.53
C THR A 50 11.30 -7.66 11.77
N GLU A 51 12.31 -7.32 10.98
CA GLU A 51 13.19 -8.29 10.36
C GLU A 51 14.65 -7.92 10.62
N GLN A 52 15.46 -8.94 10.87
CA GLN A 52 16.88 -8.81 11.15
C GLN A 52 17.68 -9.59 10.11
N ARG A 53 18.72 -8.97 9.54
CA ARG A 53 19.64 -9.60 8.58
C ARG A 53 21.08 -9.30 8.95
N GLU A 54 21.96 -10.25 8.65
CA GLU A 54 23.41 -10.05 8.73
C GLU A 54 23.88 -9.33 7.47
N MET A 55 24.53 -8.18 7.64
CA MET A 55 25.07 -7.34 6.57
C MET A 55 26.25 -6.53 7.08
N MET A 56 27.27 -6.28 6.25
CA MET A 56 28.43 -5.44 6.63
C MET A 56 29.16 -5.92 7.90
N ASP A 57 29.32 -7.24 8.07
CA ASP A 57 29.86 -7.89 9.27
C ASP A 57 29.17 -7.48 10.60
N THR A 58 27.89 -7.10 10.51
CA THR A 58 27.06 -6.76 11.67
C THR A 58 25.62 -7.22 11.47
N TRP A 59 24.81 -7.06 12.51
CA TRP A 59 23.38 -7.33 12.47
C TRP A 59 22.59 -6.03 12.29
N VAL A 60 21.80 -5.95 11.22
CA VAL A 60 20.91 -4.83 10.96
C VAL A 60 19.48 -5.28 11.22
N SER A 61 18.74 -4.51 12.02
CA SER A 61 17.33 -4.74 12.31
C SER A 61 16.50 -3.57 11.80
N ILE A 62 15.44 -3.88 11.07
CA ILE A 62 14.47 -2.89 10.57
C ILE A 62 13.12 -3.21 11.20
N THR A 63 12.53 -2.21 11.86
CA THR A 63 11.17 -2.27 12.40
C THR A 63 10.30 -1.25 11.70
N ILE A 64 9.17 -1.72 11.14
CA ILE A 64 8.14 -0.88 10.51
C ILE A 64 6.84 -1.06 11.26
N TYR A 65 6.10 0.04 11.47
CA TYR A 65 4.75 0.01 12.01
C TYR A 65 3.76 0.18 10.86
N ALA A 66 2.96 -0.84 10.60
CA ALA A 66 2.03 -0.84 9.47
C ALA A 66 0.71 -1.51 9.85
N SER A 67 -0.33 -1.23 9.09
CA SER A 67 -1.62 -1.92 9.21
C SER A 67 -1.75 -3.15 8.31
N ASP A 68 -0.82 -3.30 7.36
CA ASP A 68 -0.81 -4.35 6.35
C ASP A 68 0.54 -5.06 6.40
N GLU A 69 0.51 -6.38 6.63
CA GLU A 69 1.69 -7.21 6.80
C GLU A 69 2.50 -7.35 5.50
N ASP A 70 1.82 -7.49 4.36
CA ASP A 70 2.47 -7.63 3.06
C ASP A 70 3.19 -6.34 2.66
N GLU A 71 2.55 -5.18 2.88
CA GLU A 71 3.16 -3.86 2.68
C GLU A 71 4.38 -3.68 3.60
N ALA A 72 4.28 -4.09 4.87
CA ALA A 72 5.38 -4.00 5.81
C ALA A 72 6.58 -4.83 5.35
N HIS A 73 6.36 -6.09 4.99
CA HIS A 73 7.43 -6.98 4.50
C HIS A 73 8.02 -6.51 3.17
N ALA A 74 7.20 -5.97 2.26
CA ALA A 74 7.68 -5.37 1.03
C ALA A 74 8.58 -4.16 1.30
N ALA A 75 8.19 -3.28 2.23
CA ALA A 75 8.98 -2.12 2.61
C ALA A 75 10.29 -2.50 3.31
N ILE A 76 10.27 -3.47 4.24
CA ILE A 76 11.50 -3.98 4.87
C ILE A 76 12.43 -4.61 3.81
N GLY A 77 11.87 -5.42 2.92
CA GLY A 77 12.62 -6.03 1.82
C GLY A 77 13.27 -4.99 0.91
N ALA A 78 12.54 -3.95 0.53
CA ALA A 78 13.05 -2.83 -0.27
C ALA A 78 14.16 -2.06 0.45
N ALA A 79 14.02 -1.83 1.76
CA ALA A 79 15.03 -1.15 2.55
C ALA A 79 16.36 -1.95 2.59
N PHE A 80 16.29 -3.25 2.84
CA PHE A 80 17.47 -4.11 2.79
C PHE A 80 18.08 -4.19 1.38
N ALA A 81 17.26 -4.30 0.34
CA ALA A 81 17.75 -4.29 -1.04
C ALA A 81 18.49 -3.00 -1.37
N ARG A 82 17.95 -1.85 -0.96
CA ARG A 82 18.61 -0.56 -1.13
C ARG A 82 19.94 -0.47 -0.38
N MET A 83 20.01 -1.02 0.84
CA MET A 83 21.28 -1.09 1.59
C MET A 83 22.33 -1.91 0.84
N VAL A 84 21.96 -3.06 0.24
CA VAL A 84 22.88 -3.88 -0.56
C VAL A 84 23.47 -3.09 -1.73
N GLU A 85 22.64 -2.34 -2.46
CA GLU A 85 23.10 -1.51 -3.59
C GLU A 85 24.12 -0.46 -3.15
N VAL A 86 23.84 0.26 -2.05
CA VAL A 86 24.75 1.27 -1.51
C VAL A 86 26.06 0.64 -1.04
N VAL A 87 25.99 -0.51 -0.35
CA VAL A 87 27.18 -1.24 0.13
C VAL A 87 28.04 -1.71 -1.03
N ALA A 88 27.45 -2.15 -2.15
CA ALA A 88 28.20 -2.55 -3.34
C ALA A 88 29.02 -1.40 -3.95
N ILE A 89 28.60 -0.14 -3.74
CA ILE A 89 29.33 1.05 -4.18
C ILE A 89 30.38 1.48 -3.14
N ALA A 90 30.00 1.47 -1.86
CA ALA A 90 30.78 2.03 -0.76
C ALA A 90 31.78 1.05 -0.12
N SER A 91 31.77 -0.22 -0.50
CA SER A 91 32.67 -1.23 0.06
C SER A 91 34.14 -0.89 -0.21
N ILE A 92 34.96 -0.93 0.84
CA ILE A 92 36.42 -0.81 0.74
C ILE A 92 37.11 -2.18 0.63
N TYR A 93 36.35 -3.26 0.78
CA TYR A 93 36.84 -4.64 0.77
C TYR A 93 36.57 -5.34 -0.56
N ASP A 94 35.52 -4.94 -1.28
CA ASP A 94 35.22 -5.46 -2.61
C ASP A 94 36.01 -4.68 -3.68
N PRO A 95 36.97 -5.29 -4.39
CA PRO A 95 37.75 -4.59 -5.41
C PRO A 95 36.92 -4.09 -6.61
N ALA A 96 35.70 -4.59 -6.80
CA ALA A 96 34.78 -4.09 -7.81
C ALA A 96 34.07 -2.79 -7.40
N ALA A 97 34.02 -2.48 -6.11
CA ALA A 97 33.35 -1.29 -5.58
C ALA A 97 34.13 0.00 -5.88
N ASP A 98 33.39 1.10 -6.07
CA ASP A 98 34.00 2.39 -6.39
C ASP A 98 34.87 2.91 -5.24
N ALA A 99 34.46 2.74 -3.98
CA ALA A 99 35.26 3.16 -2.83
C ALA A 99 36.61 2.42 -2.76
N ALA A 100 36.64 1.10 -2.98
CA ALA A 100 37.87 0.33 -3.04
C ALA A 100 38.78 0.78 -4.21
N ARG A 101 38.20 1.02 -5.39
CA ARG A 101 38.93 1.52 -6.56
C ARG A 101 39.51 2.91 -6.30
N LEU A 102 38.74 3.82 -5.71
CA LEU A 102 39.19 5.15 -5.32
C LEU A 102 40.38 5.06 -4.37
N ASN A 103 40.31 4.20 -3.35
CA ASN A 103 41.41 3.97 -2.42
C ASN A 103 42.68 3.45 -3.12
N ALA A 104 42.53 2.56 -4.10
CA ALA A 104 43.65 1.95 -4.82
C ALA A 104 44.32 2.90 -5.82
N THR A 105 43.55 3.72 -6.53
CA THR A 105 44.06 4.58 -7.62
C THR A 105 44.22 6.04 -7.23
N GLY A 106 43.61 6.46 -6.12
CA GLY A 106 43.52 7.86 -5.69
C GLY A 106 42.59 8.72 -6.55
N ARG A 107 41.91 8.15 -7.55
CA ARG A 107 41.04 8.90 -8.49
C ARG A 107 40.03 8.02 -9.21
N LEU A 108 38.80 8.51 -9.35
CA LEU A 108 37.76 7.96 -10.23
C LEU A 108 37.38 8.99 -11.29
N ASP A 109 37.29 8.56 -12.56
CA ASP A 109 36.86 9.41 -13.68
C ASP A 109 35.36 9.69 -13.68
N ASN A 110 34.56 8.70 -13.30
CA ASN A 110 33.10 8.75 -13.29
C ASN A 110 32.58 7.98 -12.08
N PRO A 111 32.67 8.54 -10.86
CA PRO A 111 32.18 7.88 -9.65
C PRO A 111 30.65 7.74 -9.68
N ALA A 112 30.12 6.69 -9.06
CA ALA A 112 28.69 6.60 -8.79
C ALA A 112 28.21 7.84 -8.01
N PRO A 113 27.05 8.44 -8.35
CA PRO A 113 26.51 9.59 -7.65
C PRO A 113 26.39 9.39 -6.14
N GLU A 114 25.96 8.20 -5.72
CA GLU A 114 25.85 7.83 -4.30
C GLU A 114 27.18 7.87 -3.56
N LEU A 115 28.30 7.53 -4.22
CA LEU A 115 29.61 7.66 -3.58
C LEU A 115 29.95 9.14 -3.35
N VAL A 116 29.61 10.02 -4.30
CA VAL A 116 29.80 11.46 -4.15
C VAL A 116 28.97 11.98 -2.99
N GLU A 117 27.68 11.60 -2.90
CA GLU A 117 26.79 11.98 -1.80
C GLU A 117 27.33 11.55 -0.43
N ILE A 118 27.85 10.32 -0.33
CA ILE A 118 28.47 9.82 0.91
C ILE A 118 29.69 10.66 1.29
N LEU A 119 30.55 10.98 0.33
CA LEU A 119 31.75 11.77 0.58
C LEU A 119 31.41 13.20 0.98
N GLU A 120 30.43 13.83 0.34
CA GLU A 120 29.95 15.18 0.69
C GLU A 120 29.33 15.23 2.09
N ALA A 121 28.68 14.16 2.55
CA ALA A 121 28.11 14.08 3.89
C ALA A 121 29.16 13.82 4.99
N ALA A 122 30.38 13.39 4.62
CA ALA A 122 31.43 13.02 5.56
C ALA A 122 32.42 14.16 5.90
N VAL A 123 32.38 15.27 5.15
CA VAL A 123 33.22 16.47 5.33
C VAL A 123 32.45 17.65 5.89
#